data_AF-A0A2L2WVQ7-F1
#
_entry.id   AF-A0A2L2WVQ7-F1
#
_cell.length_a   1.000
_cell.length_b   1.000
_cell.length_c   1.000
_cell.angle_alpha   90.00
_cell.angle_beta   90.00
_cell.angle_gamma   90.00
#
_symmetry.space_group_name_H-M   'P 1'
#
loop_
_entity.id
_entity.type
_entity.pdbx_description
1 polymer ?
#
loop_
_entity_poly.entity_id
_entity_poly.type
_entity_poly.pdbx_seq_one_letter_code
_entity_poly.pdbx_strand_id
1 'polypeptide(L)'
;MKQEKRDDIDTAMLMLIGFGAGALLSAVFFLFLGVFIEAGENETWSLQAVWSGLMSMCISVIIGIIALLYWKLIASKTGVLFPRLNGFKLLLAFASVVPGMALTIGLAYQFIM
;
A
#
# COMPACT_ATOMS: atom_id res chain seq x y z
N MET A 1 8.55 -4.83 27.09
CA MET A 1 7.77 -5.68 26.14
C MET A 1 8.62 -6.88 25.77
N LYS A 2 8.10 -8.12 25.90
CA LYS A 2 8.83 -9.34 25.48
C LYS A 2 9.19 -9.24 23.99
N GLN A 3 10.35 -9.80 23.62
CA GLN A 3 10.95 -9.66 22.28
C GLN A 3 10.03 -10.20 21.17
N GLU A 4 9.43 -11.37 21.40
CA GLU A 4 8.45 -12.01 20.52
C GLU A 4 7.26 -11.11 20.15
N LYS A 5 6.65 -10.45 21.14
CA LYS A 5 5.53 -9.52 20.90
C LYS A 5 5.94 -8.32 20.03
N ARG A 6 7.23 -7.96 20.02
CA ARG A 6 7.76 -6.84 19.24
C ARG A 6 7.93 -7.24 17.78
N ASP A 7 8.49 -8.43 17.57
CA ASP A 7 8.67 -9.00 16.23
C ASP A 7 7.33 -9.17 15.49
N ASP A 8 6.24 -9.42 16.21
CA ASP A 8 4.89 -9.50 15.62
C ASP A 8 4.34 -8.13 15.18
N ILE A 9 4.57 -7.07 15.96
CA ILE A 9 4.16 -5.70 15.60
C ILE A 9 4.97 -5.22 14.39
N ASP A 10 6.27 -5.47 14.38
CA ASP A 10 7.13 -5.11 13.24
C ASP A 10 6.72 -5.87 11.96
N THR A 11 6.33 -7.15 12.11
CA THR A 11 5.81 -7.94 10.98
C THR A 11 4.50 -7.36 10.46
N ALA A 12 3.57 -7.01 11.34
CA ALA A 12 2.31 -6.37 10.96
C ALA A 12 2.53 -5.02 10.26
N MET A 13 3.52 -4.23 10.73
CA MET A 13 3.88 -2.97 10.09
C MET A 13 4.50 -3.18 8.70
N LEU A 14 5.36 -4.19 8.54
CA LEU A 14 5.90 -4.56 7.22
C LEU A 14 4.81 -5.05 6.27
N MET A 15 3.85 -5.84 6.77
CA MET A 15 2.69 -6.24 5.98
C MET A 15 1.84 -5.03 5.58
N LEU A 16 1.66 -4.04 6.46
CA LEU A 16 0.96 -2.81 6.15
C LEU A 16 1.70 -1.99 5.08
N ILE A 17 3.02 -1.92 5.13
CA ILE A 17 3.83 -1.29 4.07
C ILE A 17 3.67 -2.05 2.75
N GLY A 18 3.71 -3.40 2.77
CA GLY A 18 3.45 -4.21 1.59
C GLY A 18 2.09 -3.91 0.98
N PHE A 19 1.06 -3.78 1.82
CA PHE A 19 -0.27 -3.36 1.40
C PHE A 19 -0.26 -1.96 0.77
N GLY A 20 0.44 -0.99 1.38
CA GLY A 20 0.61 0.36 0.85
C GLY A 20 1.38 0.41 -0.46
N ALA A 21 2.34 -0.48 -0.67
CA ALA A 21 3.05 -0.64 -1.94
C ALA A 21 2.11 -1.20 -3.02
N GLY A 22 1.23 -2.15 -2.66
CA GLY A 22 0.16 -2.62 -3.54
C GLY A 22 -0.78 -1.49 -3.96
N ALA A 23 -1.24 -0.68 -3.01
CA ALA A 23 -2.04 0.51 -3.29
C ALA A 23 -1.33 1.51 -4.23
N LEU A 24 -0.02 1.69 -4.06
CA LEU A 24 0.79 2.55 -4.93
C LEU A 24 0.87 2.00 -6.36
N LEU A 25 1.05 0.69 -6.52
CA LEU A 25 1.07 0.05 -7.83
C LEU A 25 -0.26 0.23 -8.56
N SER A 26 -1.40 0.06 -7.88
CA SER A 26 -2.72 0.37 -8.43
C SER A 26 -2.82 1.84 -8.85
N ALA A 27 -2.35 2.77 -8.01
CA ALA A 27 -2.33 4.20 -8.33
C ALA A 27 -1.56 4.50 -9.62
N VAL A 28 -0.36 3.94 -9.75
CA VAL A 28 0.47 4.09 -10.96
C VAL A 28 -0.25 3.48 -12.16
N PHE A 29 -0.85 2.30 -12.01
CA PHE A 29 -1.61 1.67 -13.10
C PHE A 29 -2.75 2.56 -13.58
N PHE A 30 -3.59 3.07 -12.68
CA PHE A 30 -4.73 3.92 -13.04
C PHE A 30 -4.30 5.26 -13.64
N LEU A 31 -3.31 5.95 -13.06
CA LEU A 31 -2.88 7.27 -13.52
C LEU A 31 -2.14 7.25 -14.86
N PHE A 32 -1.40 6.17 -15.17
CA PHE A 32 -0.58 6.10 -16.39
C PHE A 32 -1.18 5.25 -17.49
N LEU A 33 -1.91 4.18 -17.16
CA LEU A 33 -2.50 3.25 -18.13
C LEU A 33 -4.03 3.37 -18.14
N GLY A 34 -4.66 3.38 -16.96
CA GLY A 34 -6.12 3.47 -16.82
C GLY A 34 -6.71 4.71 -17.49
N VAL A 35 -6.03 5.85 -17.40
CA VAL A 35 -6.47 7.12 -18.03
C VAL A 35 -6.74 6.99 -19.53
N PHE A 36 -5.97 6.16 -20.25
CA PHE A 36 -6.15 5.95 -21.68
C PHE A 36 -7.04 4.77 -22.02
N ILE A 37 -7.01 3.71 -21.18
CA ILE A 37 -7.80 2.49 -21.41
C ILE A 37 -9.28 2.73 -21.12
N GLU A 38 -9.61 3.51 -20.10
CA GLU A 38 -11.00 3.80 -19.68
C GLU A 38 -11.55 5.08 -20.32
N ALA A 39 -10.83 5.70 -21.25
CA ALA A 39 -11.30 6.91 -21.91
C ALA A 39 -12.51 6.59 -22.80
N GLY A 40 -13.57 7.39 -22.72
CA GLY A 40 -14.78 7.22 -23.53
C GLY A 40 -14.52 7.45 -25.02
N GLU A 41 -15.47 7.05 -25.90
CA GLU A 41 -15.32 7.10 -27.37
C GLU A 41 -14.97 8.50 -27.93
N ASN A 42 -15.18 9.57 -27.16
CA ASN A 42 -14.85 10.96 -27.53
C ASN A 42 -13.94 11.68 -26.53
N GLU A 43 -13.33 10.97 -25.58
CA GLU A 43 -12.46 11.55 -24.56
C GLU A 43 -11.02 11.08 -24.74
N THR A 44 -10.06 11.99 -24.56
CA THR A 44 -8.62 11.65 -24.59
C THR A 44 -8.10 11.08 -23.28
N TRP A 45 -8.86 11.23 -22.19
CA TRP A 45 -8.45 10.87 -20.84
C TRP A 45 -9.67 10.63 -19.95
N SER A 46 -9.68 9.50 -19.22
CA SER A 46 -10.73 9.17 -18.25
C SER A 46 -10.52 9.90 -16.94
N LEU A 47 -11.44 10.82 -16.62
CA LEU A 47 -11.46 11.52 -15.34
C LEU A 47 -11.68 10.55 -14.17
N GLN A 48 -12.42 9.46 -14.41
CA GLN A 48 -12.66 8.41 -13.41
C GLN A 48 -11.38 7.65 -13.07
N ALA A 49 -10.61 7.25 -14.08
CA ALA A 49 -9.30 6.61 -13.86
C ALA A 49 -8.34 7.53 -13.08
N VAL A 50 -8.37 8.83 -13.38
CA VAL A 50 -7.57 9.82 -12.63
C VAL A 50 -7.98 9.85 -11.16
N TRP A 51 -9.27 9.92 -10.85
CA TRP A 51 -9.76 9.92 -9.46
C TRP A 51 -9.43 8.62 -8.71
N SER A 52 -9.63 7.47 -9.37
CA SER A 52 -9.29 6.15 -8.86
C SER A 52 -7.80 6.02 -8.54
N GLY A 53 -6.94 6.53 -9.42
CA GLY A 53 -5.51 6.60 -9.23
C GLY A 53 -5.13 7.52 -8.06
N LEU A 54 -5.74 8.70 -7.98
CA LEU A 54 -5.49 9.66 -6.90
C LEU A 54 -5.87 9.10 -5.53
N MET A 55 -7.02 8.43 -5.42
CA MET A 55 -7.48 7.82 -4.16
C MET A 55 -6.56 6.67 -3.72
N SER A 56 -6.16 5.82 -4.65
CA SER A 56 -5.19 4.75 -4.38
C SER A 56 -3.84 5.32 -3.89
N MET A 57 -3.41 6.44 -4.47
CA MET A 57 -2.19 7.14 -4.06
C MET A 57 -2.34 7.74 -2.65
N CYS A 58 -3.47 8.37 -2.34
CA CYS A 58 -3.77 8.88 -1.01
C CYS A 58 -3.71 7.78 0.06
N ILE A 59 -4.29 6.60 -0.20
CA ILE A 59 -4.23 5.45 0.72
C ILE A 59 -2.76 5.03 0.96
N SER A 60 -1.96 4.94 -0.11
CA SER A 60 -0.54 4.61 0.00
C SER A 60 0.24 5.65 0.82
N VAL A 61 -0.01 6.94 0.59
CA VAL A 61 0.62 8.04 1.34
C VAL A 61 0.26 7.98 2.83
N ILE A 62 -1.01 7.75 3.16
CA ILE A 62 -1.45 7.61 4.56
C ILE A 62 -0.70 6.45 5.24
N ILE A 63 -0.58 5.31 4.56
CA ILE A 63 0.18 4.16 5.06
C ILE A 63 1.66 4.51 5.24
N GLY A 64 2.26 5.22 4.28
CA GLY A 64 3.63 5.71 4.38
C GLY A 64 3.85 6.64 5.59
N ILE A 65 2.90 7.53 5.88
CA ILE A 65 2.93 8.40 7.06
C ILE A 65 2.85 7.57 8.34
N ILE A 66 1.94 6.59 8.40
CA ILE A 66 1.81 5.69 9.56
C ILE A 66 3.12 4.92 9.79
N ALA A 67 3.73 4.40 8.72
CA ALA A 67 5.03 3.75 8.79
C ALA A 67 6.11 4.73 9.32
N LEU A 68 6.23 5.92 8.74
CA LEU A 68 7.20 6.92 9.22
C LEU A 68 7.03 7.24 10.71
N LEU A 69 5.78 7.42 11.17
CA LEU A 69 5.47 7.63 12.59
C LEU A 69 5.86 6.43 13.44
N TYR A 70 5.59 5.21 12.97
CA TYR A 70 5.99 3.97 13.65
C TYR A 70 7.50 3.90 13.86
N TRP A 71 8.28 4.09 12.80
CA TRP A 71 9.74 4.03 12.90
C TRP A 71 10.31 5.15 13.76
N LYS A 72 9.75 6.36 13.65
CA LYS A 72 10.22 7.52 14.43
C LYS A 72 9.90 7.40 15.92
N LEU A 73 8.73 6.87 16.29
CA LEU A 73 8.26 6.85 17.68
C LEU A 73 8.57 5.55 18.43
N ILE A 74 8.55 4.41 17.73
CA ILE A 74 8.66 3.07 18.31
C ILE A 74 10.02 2.46 18.00
N ALA A 75 10.40 2.36 16.71
CA ALA A 75 11.65 1.71 16.31
C ALA A 75 12.90 2.50 16.71
N SER A 76 12.82 3.84 16.78
CA SER A 76 13.95 4.68 17.25
C SER A 76 14.41 4.34 18.68
N LYS A 77 13.56 3.68 19.48
CA LYS A 77 13.87 3.27 20.85
C LYS A 77 14.49 1.88 20.94
N THR A 78 14.55 1.11 19.85
CA THR A 78 14.92 -0.31 19.89
C THR A 78 16.26 -0.63 19.24
N GLY A 79 16.89 0.30 18.51
CA GLY A 79 18.26 0.15 17.99
C GLY A 79 18.44 -0.95 16.94
N VAL A 80 17.35 -1.59 16.52
CA VAL A 80 17.34 -2.70 15.57
C VAL A 80 16.42 -2.30 14.41
N LEU A 81 17.01 -2.06 13.24
CA LEU A 81 16.29 -1.54 12.06
C LEU A 81 15.41 -2.62 11.38
N PHE A 82 15.80 -3.88 11.54
CA PHE A 82 15.08 -5.05 11.02
C PHE A 82 14.89 -6.07 12.14
N PRO A 83 13.66 -6.51 12.43
CA PRO A 83 13.44 -7.61 13.36
C PRO A 83 14.22 -8.82 12.86
N ARG A 84 14.53 -9.77 13.75
CA ARG A 84 14.98 -11.11 13.32
C ARG A 84 13.79 -11.82 12.68
N LEU A 85 13.39 -11.38 11.49
CA LEU A 85 12.31 -11.94 10.72
C LEU A 85 12.77 -13.30 10.21
N ASN A 86 12.11 -14.36 10.66
CA ASN A 86 12.16 -15.64 9.97
C ASN A 86 11.67 -15.42 8.52
N GLY A 87 12.31 -16.04 7.53
CA GLY A 87 12.00 -15.81 6.10
C GLY A 87 10.51 -15.91 5.74
N PHE A 88 9.73 -16.68 6.50
CA PHE A 88 8.27 -16.76 6.37
C PHE A 88 7.54 -15.43 6.64
N LYS A 89 7.94 -14.68 7.68
CA LYS A 89 7.33 -13.38 8.03
C LYS A 89 7.59 -12.33 6.94
N LEU A 90 8.79 -12.36 6.34
CA LEU A 90 9.14 -11.53 5.19
C LEU A 90 8.28 -11.89 3.96
N LEU A 91 8.11 -13.18 3.70
CA LEU A 91 7.30 -13.68 2.58
C LEU A 91 5.83 -13.26 2.72
N LEU A 92 5.30 -13.26 3.95
CA LEU A 92 3.98 -12.69 4.28
C LEU A 92 3.87 -11.19 4.00
N ALA A 93 4.91 -10.42 4.30
CA ALA A 93 4.95 -8.99 4.00
C ALA A 93 5.00 -8.71 2.49
N PHE A 94 5.65 -9.57 1.69
CA PHE A 94 5.56 -9.47 0.23
C PHE A 94 4.19 -9.92 -0.29
N ALA A 95 3.61 -10.97 0.29
CA ALA A 95 2.29 -11.46 -0.10
C ALA A 95 1.18 -10.42 0.16
N SER A 96 1.34 -9.52 1.12
CA SER A 96 0.35 -8.47 1.42
C SER A 96 0.24 -7.37 0.36
N VAL A 97 1.16 -7.32 -0.62
CA VAL A 97 1.05 -6.45 -1.79
C VAL A 97 -0.19 -6.78 -2.62
N VAL A 98 -0.47 -8.08 -2.82
CA VAL A 98 -1.59 -8.57 -3.64
C VAL A 98 -2.95 -8.11 -3.09
N PRO A 99 -3.30 -8.31 -1.81
CA PRO A 99 -4.56 -7.79 -1.26
C PRO A 99 -4.60 -6.25 -1.25
N GLY A 100 -3.44 -5.58 -1.11
CA GLY A 100 -3.34 -4.12 -1.27
C GLY A 100 -3.78 -3.64 -2.66
N MET A 101 -3.31 -4.31 -3.70
CA MET A 101 -3.75 -4.05 -5.07
C MET A 101 -5.23 -4.38 -5.26
N ALA A 102 -5.67 -5.58 -4.86
CA ALA A 102 -7.03 -6.03 -5.08
C ALA A 102 -8.08 -5.12 -4.42
N LEU A 103 -7.84 -4.68 -3.18
CA LEU A 103 -8.77 -3.81 -2.47
C LEU A 103 -8.84 -2.40 -3.08
N THR A 104 -7.69 -1.84 -3.45
CA THR A 104 -7.66 -0.48 -4.05
C THR A 104 -8.25 -0.46 -5.46
N ILE A 105 -8.04 -1.50 -6.25
CA ILE A 105 -8.72 -1.69 -7.54
C ILE A 105 -10.22 -1.87 -7.33
N GLY A 106 -10.66 -2.71 -6.38
CA GLY A 106 -12.07 -2.89 -6.07
C GLY A 106 -12.77 -1.61 -5.61
N LEU A 107 -12.10 -0.82 -4.76
CA LEU A 107 -12.58 0.50 -4.34
C LEU A 107 -12.66 1.47 -5.53
N ALA A 108 -11.63 1.52 -6.38
CA ALA A 108 -11.64 2.33 -7.60
C ALA A 108 -12.84 2.01 -8.50
N TYR A 109 -13.15 0.73 -8.71
CA TYR A 109 -14.32 0.31 -9.50
C TYR A 109 -15.66 0.75 -8.90
N GLN A 110 -15.79 0.87 -7.58
CA GLN A 110 -17.00 1.41 -6.96
C GLN A 110 -17.24 2.89 -7.23
N PHE A 111 -16.21 3.64 -7.66
CA PHE A 111 -16.34 5.04 -8.07
C PHE A 111 -16.49 5.20 -9.60
N ILE A 112 -16.29 4.12 -10.36
CA ILE A 112 -16.38 4.10 -11.84
C ILE A 112 -17.81 3.74 -12.30
N MET A 113 -18.54 2.89 -11.56
CA MET A 113 -19.97 2.60 -11.76
C MET A 113 -20.88 3.65 -11.10
#